data_AF-A0A836Z072-F1
#
_entry.id   AF-A0A836Z072-F1
#
_cell.length_a   1.000
_cell.length_b   1.000
_cell.length_c   1.000
_cell.angle_alpha   90.00
_cell.angle_beta   90.00
_cell.angle_gamma   90.00
#
_symmetry.space_group_name_H-M   'P 1'
#
loop_
_entity.id
_entity.type
_entity.pdbx_description
1 polymer ?
#
loop_
_entity_poly.entity_id
_entity_poly.type
_entity_poly.pdbx_seq_one_letter_code
_entity_poly.pdbx_strand_id
1 'polypeptide(L)' 'MKLSINEIKARSDEKRGVKAKSYKLSVETIALIEQLARERNIPQNQLIKLAVEQLQNQPIEQQ' A
#
# COMPACT_ATOMS: atom_id res chain seq x y z
N MET A 1 -15.09 26.02 -11.55
CA MET A 1 -14.59 24.78 -12.19
C MET A 1 -15.28 23.58 -11.53
N LYS A 2 -15.91 22.69 -12.29
CA LYS A 2 -16.55 21.47 -11.75
C LYS A 2 -15.47 20.39 -11.63
N LEU A 3 -15.22 19.91 -10.42
CA LEU A 3 -14.27 18.83 -10.18
C LEU A 3 -14.73 17.56 -10.92
N SER A 4 -13.78 16.84 -11.49
CA SER A 4 -14.00 15.51 -12.04
C SER A 4 -14.40 14.53 -10.94
N ILE A 5 -15.13 13.48 -11.31
CA ILE A 5 -15.55 12.41 -10.40
C ILE A 5 -14.32 11.79 -9.70
N ASN A 6 -13.19 11.68 -10.41
CA ASN A 6 -11.95 11.15 -9.84
C ASN A 6 -11.36 12.08 -8.78
N GLU A 7 -11.41 13.39 -8.99
CA GLU A 7 -10.94 14.38 -8.02
C GLU A 7 -11.82 14.40 -6.77
N ILE A 8 -13.14 14.23 -6.94
CA ILE A 8 -14.09 14.13 -5.82
C ILE A 8 -13.79 12.89 -4.97
N LYS A 9 -13.58 11.73 -5.62
CA LYS A 9 -13.23 10.48 -4.94
C LYS A 9 -11.89 10.60 -4.21
N ALA A 10 -10.86 11.11 -4.87
CA ALA A 10 -9.55 11.34 -4.26
C ALA A 10 -9.63 12.24 -3.02
N ARG A 11 -10.39 13.34 -3.08
CA ARG A 11 -10.59 14.21 -1.91
C ARG A 11 -11.38 13.52 -0.79
N SER A 12 -12.34 12.67 -1.14
CA SER A 12 -13.08 11.87 -0.15
C SER A 12 -12.18 10.84 0.54
N ASP A 13 -11.32 10.17 -0.22
CA ASP A 13 -10.34 9.22 0.29
C ASP A 13 -9.34 9.94 1.21
N GLU A 14 -8.84 11.10 0.80
CA GLU A 14 -7.92 11.91 1.61
C GLU A 14 -8.57 12.36 2.93
N LYS A 15 -9.87 12.74 2.91
CA LYS A 15 -10.62 13.04 4.15
C LYS A 15 -10.71 11.83 5.09
N ARG A 16 -10.70 10.61 4.55
CA ARG A 16 -10.68 9.35 5.31
C ARG A 16 -9.26 8.93 5.69
N GLY A 17 -8.25 9.75 5.40
CA GLY A 17 -6.84 9.48 5.71
C GLY A 17 -6.17 8.50 4.75
N VAL A 18 -6.76 8.21 3.60
CA VAL A 18 -6.19 7.28 2.60
C VAL A 18 -5.90 8.00 1.28
N LYS A 19 -4.79 7.66 0.64
CA LYS A 19 -4.38 8.27 -0.63
C LYS A 19 -3.74 7.22 -1.53
N ALA A 20 -4.13 7.21 -2.80
CA ALA A 20 -3.46 6.37 -3.79
C ALA A 20 -2.01 6.86 -3.99
N LYS A 21 -1.05 5.94 -3.88
CA LYS A 21 0.34 6.20 -4.21
C LYS A 21 0.92 5.04 -5.00
N SER A 22 1.59 5.36 -6.09
CA SER A 22 2.23 4.40 -6.98
C SER A 22 3.75 4.45 -6.83
N TYR A 23 4.37 3.27 -6.86
CA TYR A 23 5.83 3.10 -6.86
C TYR A 23 6.19 2.14 -7.98
N LYS A 24 7.40 2.29 -8.51
CA LYS A 24 7.99 1.27 -9.39
C LYS A 24 8.61 0.20 -8.50
N LEU A 25 8.22 -1.05 -8.73
CA LEU A 25 8.75 -2.23 -8.06
C LEU A 25 9.26 -3.22 -9.11
N SER A 26 10.15 -4.13 -8.74
CA SER A 26 10.52 -5.23 -9.63
C SER A 26 9.31 -6.14 -9.86
N VAL A 27 9.25 -6.77 -11.05
CA VAL A 27 8.15 -7.69 -11.41
C VAL A 27 8.07 -8.86 -10.44
N GLU A 28 9.22 -9.37 -10.00
CA GLU A 28 9.31 -10.44 -9.01
C GLU A 28 8.70 -10.04 -7.67
N THR A 29 9.01 -8.84 -7.17
CA THR A 29 8.42 -8.35 -5.91
C THR A 29 6.91 -8.16 -6.02
N ILE A 30 6.40 -7.71 -7.18
CA ILE A 30 4.95 -7.61 -7.42
C ILE A 30 4.30 -8.99 -7.35
N ALA A 31 4.87 -9.98 -8.04
CA ALA A 31 4.35 -11.35 -8.02
C ALA A 31 4.34 -11.94 -6.60
N LEU A 32 5.39 -11.68 -5.81
CA LEU A 32 5.45 -12.10 -4.42
C LEU A 32 4.38 -11.43 -3.54
N ILE A 33 4.17 -10.12 -3.70
CA ILE A 33 3.09 -9.38 -3.00
C ILE A 33 1.73 -9.98 -3.34
N GLU A 34 1.46 -10.26 -4.62
CA GLU A 34 0.20 -10.85 -5.08
C GLU A 34 -0.03 -12.27 -4.55
N GLN A 35 1.02 -13.09 -4.53
CA GLN A 35 0.95 -14.43 -3.98
C GLN A 35 0.67 -14.39 -2.48
N LEU A 36 1.45 -13.63 -1.71
CA LEU A 36 1.30 -13.53 -0.25
C LEU A 36 -0.06 -12.96 0.15
N ALA A 37 -0.56 -11.94 -0.56
CA ALA A 37 -1.87 -11.36 -0.33
C ALA A 37 -2.98 -12.41 -0.53
N ARG A 38 -2.89 -13.22 -1.58
CA ARG A 38 -3.83 -14.32 -1.86
C ARG A 38 -3.77 -15.41 -0.79
N GLU A 39 -2.57 -15.90 -0.48
CA GLU A 39 -2.37 -16.97 0.53
C GLU A 39 -2.89 -16.57 1.91
N ARG A 40 -2.74 -15.29 2.27
CA ARG A 40 -3.19 -14.76 3.57
C ARG A 40 -4.61 -14.21 3.55
N ASN A 41 -5.29 -14.26 2.41
CA ASN A 41 -6.63 -13.71 2.22
C ASN A 41 -6.75 -12.24 2.71
N ILE A 42 -5.75 -11.42 2.39
CA ILE A 42 -5.77 -9.98 2.70
C ILE A 42 -5.51 -9.14 1.45
N PRO A 43 -6.05 -7.92 1.36
CA PRO A 43 -5.71 -7.00 0.29
C PRO A 43 -4.21 -6.65 0.27
N GLN A 44 -3.65 -6.39 -0.92
CA GLN A 44 -2.22 -6.07 -1.08
C GLN A 44 -1.79 -4.83 -0.28
N ASN A 45 -2.63 -3.80 -0.17
CA ASN A 45 -2.32 -2.62 0.63
C ASN A 45 -2.19 -2.95 2.13
N GLN A 46 -2.98 -3.91 2.64
CA GLN A 46 -2.89 -4.39 4.00
C GLN A 46 -1.61 -5.20 4.22
N LEU A 47 -1.21 -6.04 3.25
CA LEU A 47 0.06 -6.75 3.29
C LEU A 47 1.25 -5.77 3.38
N ILE A 48 1.26 -4.74 2.51
CA ILE A 48 2.32 -3.73 2.49
C ILE A 48 2.36 -2.95 3.81
N LYS A 49 1.19 -2.58 4.36
CA LYS A 49 1.12 -1.92 5.68
C LYS A 49 1.75 -2.78 6.77
N LEU A 50 1.39 -4.07 6.84
CA LEU A 50 1.94 -4.99 7.83
C LEU A 50 3.46 -5.12 7.69
N ALA A 51 3.99 -5.20 6.47
CA ALA A 51 5.43 -5.26 6.23
C ALA A 51 6.17 -4.00 6.74
N VAL A 52 5.59 -2.81 6.54
CA VAL A 52 6.15 -1.55 7.06
C VAL A 52 6.11 -1.51 8.59
N GLU A 53 4.99 -1.89 9.20
CA GLU A 53 4.85 -1.95 10.67
C GLU A 53 5.82 -2.96 11.29
N GLN A 54 6.05 -4.10 10.64
CA GLN A 54 7.05 -5.07 11.08
C GLN A 54 8.46 -4.49 11.03
N LEU A 55 8.83 -3.82 9.93
CA LEU A 55 10.16 -3.22 9.79
C LEU A 55 10.38 -2.08 10.81
N GLN A 56 9.35 -1.27 11.10
CA GLN A 56 9.41 -0.22 12.11
C GLN A 56 9.71 -0.76 13.52
N ASN A 57 9.17 -1.95 13.84
CA ASN A 57 9.31 -2.56 15.15
C ASN A 57 10.59 -3.42 15.28
N GLN A 58 11.29 -3.68 14.18
CA GLN A 58 12.57 -4.37 14.21
C GLN A 58 13.69 -3.38 14.58
N PRO A 59 14.55 -3.70 15.57
CA PRO A 59 15.73 -2.89 15.81
C PRO A 59 16.59 -2.90 14.54
N ILE A 60 16.98 -1.72 14.07
CA ILE A 60 17.92 -1.60 12.96
C ILE A 60 19.28 -2.06 13.52
N GLU A 61 19.54 -3.36 13.46
CA GLU A 61 20.89 -3.89 13.59
C GLU A 61 21.65 -3.41 12.35
N GLN A 62 22.35 -2.29 12.51
CA GLN A 62 23.30 -1.80 11.53
C GLN A 62 24.36 -2.89 11.38
N GLN A 63 24.38 -3.55 10.21
CA GLN A 63 25.54 -4.31 9.75
C GLN A 63 26.62 -3.33 9.26
#